data_AF-A0A5Q5CCS8-F1
#
_entry.id   AF-A0A5Q5CCS8-F1
#
_cell.length_a   1.000
_cell.length_b   1.000
_cell.length_c   1.000
_cell.angle_alpha   90.00
_cell.angle_beta   90.00
_cell.angle_gamma   90.00
#
_symmetry.space_group_name_H-M   'P 1'
#
loop_
_entity.id
_entity.type
_entity.pdbx_description
1 polymer ?
#
loop_
_entity_poly.entity_id
_entity_poly.type
_entity_poly.pdbx_seq_one_letter_code
_entity_poly.pdbx_strand_id
1 'polypeptide(L)'
;MPLSTPWCRAMGCEVPIVNAPMGGAAGGRLAAAVSRAGGLGMVGMGSAGTAEQLDAELDALAGLDRPFGIGLVHWVVEARPDLLERALCARPALLSVSFGEDWSWVRRAQEVGAAAVAQVGTAAAARRAVDAGIDVLVARGAEGGGHGEPRVGTLALLTDLLERFDVPVLAAGGIASGRGLAAVLAAGASAAWIGTGFAACPEATTQPAARAALVAAEGDQTTLTRAFDIDSGYPWPDHLPERVLTDGAGRATPVNAGQGVGMVTKAEPAADLIARLCAEAEGLLRRWVSSADAG
;
A
#
# COMPACT_ATOMS: atom_id res chain seq x y z
N MET A 1 -3.20 -3.48 -24.81
CA MET A 1 -1.83 -3.20 -24.34
C MET A 1 -1.81 -3.60 -22.88
N PRO A 2 -0.89 -4.47 -22.45
CA PRO A 2 -0.76 -4.79 -21.04
C PRO A 2 -0.70 -3.49 -20.24
N LEU A 3 -1.43 -3.42 -19.11
CA LEU A 3 -1.46 -2.23 -18.28
C LEU A 3 -0.03 -1.95 -17.80
N SER A 4 0.56 -0.86 -18.25
CA SER A 4 1.94 -0.51 -17.92
C SER A 4 2.13 1.00 -17.99
N THR A 5 2.52 1.61 -16.87
CA THR A 5 2.82 3.04 -16.77
C THR A 5 4.33 3.29 -16.93
N PRO A 6 4.76 4.52 -17.30
CA PRO A 6 6.19 4.85 -17.32
C PRO A 6 6.89 4.59 -15.99
N TRP A 7 6.25 4.96 -14.87
CA TRP A 7 6.78 4.73 -13.52
C TRP A 7 6.97 3.23 -13.24
N CYS A 8 5.95 2.41 -13.52
CA CYS A 8 6.02 0.95 -13.34
C CYS A 8 7.23 0.34 -14.06
N ARG A 9 7.46 0.72 -15.33
CA ARG A 9 8.62 0.24 -16.11
C ARG A 9 9.95 0.72 -15.53
N ALA A 10 10.02 1.98 -15.10
CA ALA A 10 11.22 2.54 -14.47
C ALA A 10 11.58 1.81 -13.17
N MET A 11 10.57 1.35 -12.42
CA MET A 11 10.73 0.54 -11.22
C MET A 11 11.03 -0.94 -11.49
N GLY A 12 11.11 -1.37 -12.76
CA GLY A 12 11.33 -2.77 -13.13
C GLY A 12 10.10 -3.68 -12.97
N CYS A 13 8.91 -3.10 -12.88
CA CYS A 13 7.64 -3.80 -12.74
C CYS A 13 6.94 -3.95 -14.10
N GLU A 14 6.13 -5.00 -14.24
CA GLU A 14 5.37 -5.32 -15.45
C GLU A 14 3.93 -4.77 -15.41
N VAL A 15 3.35 -4.69 -14.21
CA VAL A 15 1.99 -4.16 -13.98
C VAL A 15 1.96 -3.08 -12.89
N PRO A 16 1.07 -2.07 -12.99
CA PRO A 16 1.04 -0.91 -12.11
C PRO A 16 0.30 -1.22 -10.79
N ILE A 17 0.75 -2.26 -10.09
CA ILE A 17 0.21 -2.70 -8.80
C ILE A 17 1.34 -2.85 -7.80
N VAL A 18 1.14 -2.25 -6.63
CA VAL A 18 2.01 -2.36 -5.45
C VAL A 18 1.17 -2.93 -4.32
N ASN A 19 1.63 -3.97 -3.61
CA ASN A 19 0.99 -4.29 -2.33
C ASN A 19 1.45 -3.29 -1.28
N ALA A 20 0.53 -2.80 -0.46
CA ALA A 20 0.87 -1.92 0.65
C ALA A 20 1.79 -2.66 1.67
N PRO A 21 2.75 -1.97 2.30
CA PRO A 21 3.52 -2.50 3.41
C PRO A 21 2.62 -2.49 4.66
N MET A 22 2.07 -3.64 5.00
CA MET A 22 1.12 -3.80 6.11
C MET A 22 1.80 -4.55 7.24
N GLY A 23 2.09 -3.86 8.35
CA GLY A 23 2.62 -4.50 9.56
C GLY A 23 1.72 -5.65 10.02
N GLY A 24 2.27 -6.85 10.11
CA GLY A 24 1.53 -8.05 10.52
C GLY A 24 0.68 -8.71 9.43
N ALA A 25 0.65 -8.19 8.20
CA ALA A 25 -0.04 -8.82 7.06
C ALA A 25 0.86 -8.99 5.81
N ALA A 26 1.74 -8.04 5.53
CA ALA A 26 2.62 -8.05 4.34
C ALA A 26 4.05 -8.48 4.69
N GLY A 27 4.25 -9.79 4.86
CA GLY A 27 5.58 -10.40 5.00
C GLY A 27 6.29 -10.63 3.67
N GLY A 28 7.52 -11.14 3.73
CA GLY A 28 8.38 -11.42 2.58
C GLY A 28 7.79 -12.42 1.60
N ARG A 29 7.00 -13.39 2.08
CA ARG A 29 6.28 -14.35 1.20
C ARG A 29 5.27 -13.65 0.28
N LEU A 30 4.51 -12.69 0.82
CA LEU A 30 3.57 -11.91 0.03
C LEU A 30 4.30 -10.98 -0.95
N ALA A 31 5.31 -10.27 -0.46
CA ALA A 31 6.13 -9.40 -1.31
C ALA A 31 6.76 -10.19 -2.48
N ALA A 32 7.36 -11.35 -2.21
CA ALA A 32 7.92 -12.22 -3.24
C ALA A 32 6.88 -12.66 -4.27
N ALA A 33 5.68 -13.04 -3.83
CA ALA A 33 4.60 -13.47 -4.72
C ALA A 33 4.12 -12.32 -5.63
N VAL A 34 3.97 -11.12 -5.07
CA VAL A 34 3.57 -9.91 -5.82
C VAL A 34 4.65 -9.52 -6.84
N SER A 35 5.92 -9.50 -6.44
CA SER A 35 7.03 -9.18 -7.34
C SER A 35 7.18 -10.20 -8.47
N ARG A 36 7.01 -11.50 -8.20
CA ARG A 36 7.02 -12.55 -9.23
C ARG A 36 5.83 -12.46 -10.19
N ALA A 37 4.69 -11.95 -9.73
CA ALA A 37 3.52 -11.68 -10.56
C ALA A 37 3.62 -10.38 -11.37
N GLY A 38 4.78 -9.70 -11.33
CA GLY A 38 5.06 -8.50 -12.11
C GLY A 38 4.66 -7.18 -11.46
N GLY A 39 4.08 -7.21 -10.24
CA GLY A 39 3.87 -6.01 -9.44
C GLY A 39 5.12 -5.62 -8.65
N LEU A 40 4.99 -4.64 -7.75
CA LEU A 40 6.00 -4.32 -6.75
C LEU A 40 5.59 -4.87 -5.38
N GLY A 41 6.28 -5.91 -4.94
CA GLY A 41 6.08 -6.50 -3.63
C GLY A 41 6.68 -5.65 -2.51
N MET A 42 5.94 -5.35 -1.45
CA MET A 42 6.45 -4.61 -0.29
C MET A 42 6.33 -5.42 1.00
N VAL A 43 7.43 -5.49 1.77
CA VAL A 43 7.43 -5.97 3.15
C VAL A 43 7.03 -4.84 4.09
N GLY A 44 6.16 -5.09 5.06
CA GLY A 44 5.72 -4.10 6.05
C GLY A 44 6.13 -4.44 7.47
N MET A 45 6.92 -3.56 8.08
CA MET A 45 7.28 -3.64 9.50
C MET A 45 6.40 -2.65 10.30
N GLY A 46 5.53 -3.20 11.16
CA GLY A 46 4.57 -2.42 11.94
C GLY A 46 5.11 -1.94 13.29
N SER A 47 4.18 -1.57 14.18
CA SER A 47 4.43 -1.05 15.53
C SER A 47 5.34 -1.90 16.42
N ALA A 48 5.41 -3.22 16.16
CA ALA A 48 6.24 -4.18 16.89
C ALA A 48 7.50 -4.62 16.12
N GLY A 49 7.81 -3.97 15.00
CA GLY A 49 8.87 -4.39 14.08
C GLY A 49 10.27 -4.34 14.71
N THR A 50 11.06 -5.38 14.46
CA THR A 50 12.49 -5.42 14.82
C THR A 50 13.36 -5.77 13.63
N ALA A 51 14.68 -5.49 13.71
CA ALA A 51 15.63 -5.86 12.67
C ALA A 51 15.67 -7.38 12.43
N GLU A 52 15.56 -8.19 13.49
CA GLU A 52 15.53 -9.65 13.40
C GLU A 52 14.29 -10.18 12.69
N GLN A 53 13.13 -9.55 12.94
CA GLN A 53 11.92 -9.87 12.20
C GLN A 53 12.04 -9.47 10.72
N LEU A 54 12.62 -8.31 10.43
CA LEU A 54 12.89 -7.90 9.05
C LEU A 54 13.81 -8.91 8.34
N ASP A 55 14.84 -9.41 9.02
CA ASP A 55 15.73 -10.44 8.48
C ASP A 55 14.99 -11.71 8.10
N ALA A 56 14.11 -12.20 8.98
CA ALA A 56 13.27 -13.36 8.70
C ALA A 56 12.34 -13.14 7.50
N GLU A 57 11.80 -11.93 7.31
CA GLU A 57 11.00 -11.62 6.13
C GLU A 57 11.87 -11.51 4.86
N LEU A 58 13.08 -10.97 4.96
CA LEU A 58 14.03 -10.88 3.84
C LEU A 58 14.52 -12.28 3.38
N ASP A 59 14.57 -13.27 4.26
CA ASP A 59 14.91 -14.65 3.88
C ASP A 59 13.93 -15.23 2.85
N ALA A 60 12.65 -14.86 2.92
CA ALA A 60 11.64 -15.27 1.93
C ALA A 60 11.81 -14.60 0.56
N LEU A 61 12.61 -13.53 0.50
CA LEU A 61 12.99 -12.82 -0.72
C LEU A 61 14.36 -13.28 -1.26
N ALA A 62 15.04 -14.23 -0.59
CA ALA A 62 16.32 -14.73 -1.03
C ALA A 62 16.23 -15.34 -2.45
N GLY A 63 17.10 -14.87 -3.34
CA GLY A 63 17.13 -15.29 -4.74
C GLY A 63 16.02 -14.68 -5.62
N LEU A 64 15.25 -13.71 -5.10
CA LEU A 64 14.34 -12.92 -5.93
C LEU A 64 15.14 -12.05 -6.91
N ASP A 65 14.87 -12.20 -8.20
CA ASP A 65 15.47 -11.45 -9.31
C ASP A 65 14.61 -10.26 -9.77
N ARG A 66 13.63 -9.89 -8.95
CA ARG A 66 12.63 -8.83 -9.20
C ARG A 66 12.69 -7.78 -8.10
N PRO A 67 12.31 -6.52 -8.40
CA PRO A 67 12.30 -5.46 -7.40
C PRO A 67 11.33 -5.78 -6.26
N PHE A 68 11.69 -5.36 -5.06
CA PHE A 68 10.83 -5.36 -3.89
C PHE A 68 11.00 -4.04 -3.13
N GLY A 69 10.09 -3.75 -2.22
CA GLY A 69 10.14 -2.60 -1.34
C GLY A 69 9.99 -2.96 0.13
N ILE A 70 10.24 -1.98 0.98
CA ILE A 70 10.10 -2.09 2.43
C ILE A 70 9.33 -0.87 2.95
N GLY A 71 8.38 -1.07 3.85
CA GLY A 71 7.73 -0.01 4.61
C GLY A 71 7.97 -0.16 6.10
N LEU A 72 8.31 0.95 6.74
CA LEU A 72 8.62 1.07 8.17
C LEU A 72 7.75 2.16 8.82
N VAL A 73 7.63 2.11 10.14
CA VAL A 73 6.95 3.13 10.94
C VAL A 73 8.00 4.07 11.54
N HIS A 74 7.81 5.39 11.41
CA HIS A 74 8.80 6.39 11.80
C HIS A 74 9.25 6.31 13.26
N TRP A 75 8.31 6.36 14.20
CA TRP A 75 8.65 6.32 15.63
C TRP A 75 9.28 4.98 16.05
N VAL A 76 9.05 3.90 15.29
CA VAL A 76 9.73 2.60 15.49
C VAL A 76 11.20 2.73 15.07
N VAL A 77 11.49 3.31 13.91
CA VAL A 77 12.88 3.47 13.46
C VAL A 77 13.65 4.49 14.31
N GLU A 78 12.98 5.49 14.89
CA GLU A 78 13.62 6.38 15.87
C GLU A 78 14.01 5.62 17.14
N ALA A 79 13.12 4.77 17.66
CA ALA A 79 13.39 3.94 18.83
C ALA A 79 14.36 2.79 18.54
N ARG A 80 14.43 2.34 17.29
CA ARG A 80 15.20 1.19 16.81
C ARG A 80 15.92 1.53 15.49
N PRO A 81 16.99 2.34 15.54
CA PRO A 81 17.70 2.78 14.33
C PRO A 81 18.27 1.62 13.49
N ASP A 82 18.60 0.50 14.14
CA ASP A 82 19.06 -0.75 13.53
C ASP A 82 18.08 -1.28 12.47
N LEU A 83 16.77 -1.06 12.66
CA LEU A 83 15.75 -1.46 11.70
C LEU A 83 15.90 -0.72 10.36
N LEU A 84 16.15 0.60 10.41
CA LEU A 84 16.38 1.40 9.20
C LEU A 84 17.70 0.99 8.54
N GLU A 85 18.77 0.79 9.31
CA GLU A 85 20.05 0.30 8.75
C GLU A 85 19.87 -1.02 8.01
N ARG A 86 19.13 -1.95 8.61
CA ARG A 86 18.88 -3.26 7.99
C ARG A 86 18.06 -3.16 6.72
N ALA A 87 17.05 -2.28 6.68
CA ALA A 87 16.28 -2.01 5.47
C ALA A 87 17.15 -1.39 4.37
N LEU A 88 18.02 -0.43 4.69
CA LEU A 88 18.93 0.19 3.72
C LEU A 88 19.94 -0.83 3.17
N CYS A 89 20.51 -1.69 4.03
CA CYS A 89 21.40 -2.77 3.62
C CYS A 89 20.74 -3.78 2.68
N ALA A 90 19.42 -3.98 2.78
CA ALA A 90 18.66 -4.84 1.88
C ALA A 90 18.49 -4.25 0.47
N ARG A 91 18.80 -2.95 0.27
CA ARG A 91 18.72 -2.23 -0.99
C ARG A 91 17.38 -2.42 -1.72
N PRO A 92 16.24 -2.12 -1.08
CA PRO A 92 14.94 -2.19 -1.73
C PRO A 92 14.88 -1.23 -2.92
N ALA A 93 14.03 -1.52 -3.90
CA ALA A 93 13.73 -0.59 -4.98
C ALA A 93 12.90 0.60 -4.49
N LEU A 94 12.05 0.39 -3.47
CA LEU A 94 11.16 1.40 -2.90
C LEU A 94 11.18 1.32 -1.37
N LEU A 95 11.48 2.43 -0.70
CA LEU A 95 11.48 2.53 0.77
C LEU A 95 10.44 3.55 1.22
N SER A 96 9.59 3.14 2.16
CA SER A 96 8.64 4.02 2.83
C SER A 96 8.93 4.05 4.33
N VAL A 97 9.10 5.25 4.90
CA VAL A 97 9.03 5.46 6.34
C VAL A 97 7.83 6.36 6.60
N SER A 98 6.77 5.77 7.14
CA SER A 98 5.48 6.45 7.26
C SER A 98 5.28 7.06 8.65
N PHE A 99 4.37 8.04 8.72
CA PHE A 99 3.82 8.59 9.97
C PHE A 99 4.83 9.38 10.83
N GLY A 100 5.79 10.04 10.16
CA GLY A 100 6.79 10.88 10.79
C GLY A 100 6.88 12.27 10.20
N GLU A 101 7.64 13.12 10.87
CA GLU A 101 7.99 14.47 10.39
C GLU A 101 9.49 14.60 10.07
N ASP A 102 10.32 13.62 10.46
CA ASP A 102 11.72 13.56 10.03
C ASP A 102 11.86 12.84 8.69
N TRP A 103 12.53 13.52 7.76
CA TRP A 103 12.79 13.06 6.40
C TRP A 103 14.28 12.78 6.15
N SER A 104 15.10 12.75 7.20
CA SER A 104 16.54 12.45 7.13
C SER A 104 16.84 11.13 6.41
N TRP A 105 15.92 10.16 6.47
CA TRP A 105 16.00 8.87 5.80
C TRP A 105 15.89 8.93 4.27
N VAL A 106 15.27 9.97 3.70
CA VAL A 106 15.03 10.09 2.25
C VAL A 106 16.34 10.05 1.47
N ARG A 107 17.28 10.90 1.86
CA ARG A 107 18.61 10.95 1.24
C ARG A 107 19.36 9.62 1.39
N ARG A 108 19.24 8.99 2.55
CA ARG A 108 19.89 7.70 2.86
C ARG A 108 19.34 6.57 1.97
N ALA A 109 18.03 6.58 1.70
CA ALA A 109 17.38 5.66 0.78
C ALA A 109 17.93 5.83 -0.65
N GLN A 110 18.03 7.08 -1.11
CA GLN A 110 18.54 7.42 -2.44
C GLN A 110 20.02 7.02 -2.59
N GLU A 111 20.84 7.17 -1.56
CA GLU A 111 22.26 6.79 -1.56
C GLU A 111 22.48 5.28 -1.76
N VAL A 112 21.53 4.42 -1.36
CA VAL A 112 21.58 2.97 -1.63
C VAL A 112 20.87 2.58 -2.95
N GLY A 113 20.26 3.54 -3.63
CA GLY A 113 19.54 3.38 -4.90
C GLY A 113 18.04 3.09 -4.75
N ALA A 114 17.47 3.26 -3.55
CA ALA A 114 16.04 3.11 -3.31
C ALA A 114 15.30 4.42 -3.60
N ALA A 115 14.17 4.35 -4.28
CA ALA A 115 13.23 5.47 -4.35
C ALA A 115 12.52 5.64 -3.00
N ALA A 116 12.41 6.87 -2.51
CA ALA A 116 11.70 7.20 -1.29
C ALA A 116 10.21 7.48 -1.58
N VAL A 117 9.30 6.84 -0.85
CA VAL A 117 7.85 6.98 -1.03
C VAL A 117 7.12 7.36 0.26
N ALA A 118 6.20 8.32 0.17
CA ALA A 118 5.41 8.78 1.30
C ALA A 118 3.91 8.71 1.00
N GLN A 119 3.16 8.09 1.91
CA GLN A 119 1.70 8.18 1.88
C GLN A 119 1.21 9.45 2.56
N VAL A 120 0.23 10.10 1.92
CA VAL A 120 -0.32 11.38 2.33
C VAL A 120 -1.84 11.38 2.19
N GLY A 121 -2.52 12.03 3.12
CA GLY A 121 -3.98 12.21 3.11
C GLY A 121 -4.44 13.61 2.67
N THR A 122 -3.50 14.54 2.47
CA THR A 122 -3.79 15.95 2.13
C THR A 122 -2.70 16.55 1.23
N ALA A 123 -3.04 17.56 0.44
CA ALA A 123 -2.07 18.32 -0.36
C ALA A 123 -0.99 19.03 0.49
N ALA A 124 -1.33 19.43 1.72
CA ALA A 124 -0.36 20.03 2.64
C ALA A 124 0.70 19.01 3.08
N ALA A 125 0.30 17.78 3.38
CA ALA A 125 1.24 16.70 3.68
C ALA A 125 2.08 16.32 2.45
N ALA A 126 1.46 16.29 1.25
CA ALA A 126 2.17 16.07 -0.01
C ALA A 126 3.25 17.13 -0.27
N ARG A 127 2.95 18.41 -0.04
CA ARG A 127 3.93 19.50 -0.17
C ARG A 127 5.13 19.28 0.75
N ARG A 128 4.90 18.98 2.03
CA ARG A 128 5.99 18.71 2.98
C ARG A 128 6.86 17.53 2.54
N ALA A 129 6.24 16.45 2.06
CA ALA A 129 6.96 15.28 1.56
C ALA A 129 7.82 15.63 0.33
N VAL A 130 7.26 16.33 -0.66
CA VAL A 130 7.99 16.75 -1.88
C VAL A 130 9.10 17.74 -1.55
N ASP A 131 8.86 18.72 -0.68
CA ASP A 131 9.88 19.68 -0.25
C ASP A 131 11.04 18.99 0.49
N ALA A 132 10.77 17.84 1.12
CA ALA A 132 11.78 16.99 1.75
C ALA A 132 12.50 16.02 0.77
N GLY A 133 12.15 16.05 -0.52
CA GLY A 133 12.82 15.27 -1.56
C GLY A 133 12.25 13.87 -1.81
N ILE A 134 10.99 13.61 -1.42
CA ILE A 134 10.30 12.36 -1.77
C ILE A 134 10.22 12.17 -3.29
N ASP A 135 10.55 10.97 -3.75
CA ASP A 135 10.53 10.61 -5.16
C ASP A 135 9.12 10.25 -5.65
N VAL A 136 8.27 9.76 -4.75
CA VAL A 136 6.97 9.18 -5.07
C VAL A 136 5.93 9.47 -3.98
N LEU A 137 4.74 9.93 -4.36
CA LEU A 137 3.62 10.12 -3.44
C LEU A 137 2.63 8.95 -3.51
N VAL A 138 2.03 8.60 -2.39
CA VAL A 138 0.86 7.71 -2.32
C VAL A 138 -0.33 8.53 -1.82
N ALA A 139 -1.28 8.83 -2.71
CA ALA A 139 -2.56 9.45 -2.41
C ALA A 139 -3.45 8.44 -1.66
N ARG A 140 -3.37 8.45 -0.33
CA ARG A 140 -4.07 7.51 0.54
C ARG A 140 -5.39 8.12 0.99
N GLY A 141 -6.49 7.70 0.36
CA GLY A 141 -7.82 8.18 0.68
C GLY A 141 -8.36 7.70 2.03
N ALA A 142 -9.43 8.35 2.49
CA ALA A 142 -10.11 8.06 3.75
C ALA A 142 -10.68 6.63 3.83
N GLU A 143 -10.88 5.98 2.68
CA GLU A 143 -11.37 4.62 2.53
C GLU A 143 -10.30 3.56 2.84
N GLY A 144 -9.02 3.93 2.92
CA GLY A 144 -7.91 3.02 3.19
C GLY A 144 -7.98 2.37 4.58
N GLY A 145 -7.58 1.09 4.64
CA GLY A 145 -7.44 0.31 5.88
C GLY A 145 -6.19 0.67 6.68
N GLY A 146 -6.14 0.30 7.96
CA GLY A 146 -4.99 0.59 8.83
C GLY A 146 -4.83 2.08 9.13
N HIS A 147 -3.69 2.46 9.69
CA HIS A 147 -3.37 3.84 10.06
C HIS A 147 -3.26 4.76 8.85
N GLY A 148 -3.70 6.00 9.02
CA GLY A 148 -3.58 7.06 8.03
C GLY A 148 -4.47 8.24 8.38
N GLU A 149 -4.42 9.29 7.56
CA GLU A 149 -5.17 10.53 7.82
C GLU A 149 -6.47 10.53 6.98
N PRO A 150 -7.64 10.16 7.53
CA PRO A 150 -8.84 9.88 6.74
C PRO A 150 -9.62 11.17 6.42
N ARG A 151 -9.04 12.05 5.59
CA ARG A 151 -9.58 13.40 5.35
C ARG A 151 -10.31 13.55 4.01
N VAL A 152 -9.76 12.95 2.96
CA VAL A 152 -10.22 13.12 1.58
C VAL A 152 -10.38 11.75 0.94
N GLY A 153 -11.43 11.56 0.13
CA GLY A 153 -11.63 10.32 -0.60
C GLY A 153 -10.58 10.11 -1.69
N THR A 154 -10.29 8.84 -2.01
CA THR A 154 -9.15 8.43 -2.85
C THR A 154 -9.09 9.16 -4.19
N LEU A 155 -10.20 9.23 -4.93
CA LEU A 155 -10.22 9.84 -6.27
C LEU A 155 -9.99 11.36 -6.20
N ALA A 156 -10.67 12.04 -5.26
CA ALA A 156 -10.54 13.49 -5.09
C ALA A 156 -9.12 13.88 -4.65
N LEU A 157 -8.53 13.09 -3.73
CA LEU A 157 -7.16 13.31 -3.30
C LEU A 157 -6.18 13.08 -4.45
N LEU A 158 -6.32 11.98 -5.19
CA LEU A 158 -5.45 11.64 -6.32
C LEU A 158 -5.40 12.78 -7.34
N THR A 159 -6.56 13.25 -7.81
CA THR A 159 -6.61 14.30 -8.83
C THR A 159 -6.07 15.63 -8.28
N ASP A 160 -6.35 15.96 -7.02
CA ASP A 160 -5.80 17.18 -6.41
C ASP A 160 -4.27 17.16 -6.32
N LEU A 161 -3.66 15.99 -6.05
CA LEU A 161 -2.21 15.86 -6.04
C LEU A 161 -1.61 15.90 -7.46
N LEU A 162 -2.25 15.25 -8.45
CA LEU A 162 -1.79 15.24 -9.83
C LEU A 162 -1.77 16.64 -10.48
N GLU A 163 -2.67 17.53 -10.07
CA GLU A 163 -2.69 18.93 -10.54
C GLU A 163 -1.60 19.81 -9.89
N ARG A 164 -0.97 19.36 -8.81
CA ARG A 164 -0.09 20.19 -7.96
C ARG A 164 1.37 19.75 -7.92
N PHE A 165 1.65 18.50 -8.28
CA PHE A 165 2.96 17.87 -8.09
C PHE A 165 3.35 17.06 -9.32
N ASP A 166 4.60 17.22 -9.75
CA ASP A 166 5.15 16.50 -10.91
C ASP A 166 5.69 15.11 -10.56
N VAL A 167 5.89 14.81 -9.27
CA VAL A 167 6.34 13.49 -8.84
C VAL A 167 5.27 12.44 -9.12
N PRO A 168 5.64 11.19 -9.46
CA PRO A 168 4.70 10.10 -9.61
C PRO A 168 3.77 9.94 -8.40
N VAL A 169 2.47 9.83 -8.66
CA VAL A 169 1.44 9.62 -7.62
C VAL A 169 0.81 8.24 -7.77
N LEU A 170 0.86 7.43 -6.72
CA LEU A 170 0.12 6.18 -6.61
C LEU A 170 -1.20 6.42 -5.90
N ALA A 171 -2.23 5.68 -6.27
CA ALA A 171 -3.53 5.75 -5.61
C ALA A 171 -3.67 4.64 -4.56
N ALA A 172 -4.13 4.98 -3.36
CA ALA A 172 -4.41 4.01 -2.29
C ALA A 172 -5.76 4.31 -1.61
N GLY A 173 -6.48 3.25 -1.24
CA GLY A 173 -7.78 3.34 -0.57
C GLY A 173 -8.93 2.87 -1.46
N GLY A 174 -9.75 1.94 -0.98
CA GLY A 174 -10.94 1.45 -1.70
C GLY A 174 -10.69 0.64 -2.98
N ILE A 175 -9.46 0.52 -3.48
CA ILE A 175 -9.13 -0.21 -4.71
C ILE A 175 -9.10 -1.72 -4.44
N ALA A 176 -10.14 -2.45 -4.87
CA ALA A 176 -10.23 -3.91 -4.72
C ALA A 176 -10.87 -4.63 -5.93
N SER A 177 -11.10 -3.92 -7.04
CA SER A 177 -11.66 -4.47 -8.28
C SER A 177 -10.97 -3.88 -9.51
N GLY A 178 -11.11 -4.53 -10.68
CA GLY A 178 -10.58 -3.98 -11.93
C GLY A 178 -11.22 -2.64 -12.32
N ARG A 179 -12.45 -2.37 -11.88
CA ARG A 179 -13.07 -1.03 -12.01
C ARG A 179 -12.35 0.03 -11.20
N GLY A 180 -12.04 -0.27 -9.95
CA GLY A 180 -11.26 0.62 -9.09
C GLY A 180 -9.87 0.89 -9.68
N LEU A 181 -9.18 -0.18 -10.13
CA LEU A 181 -7.88 -0.05 -10.79
C LEU A 181 -7.96 0.79 -12.07
N ALA A 182 -8.91 0.50 -12.97
CA ALA A 182 -9.10 1.27 -14.19
C ALA A 182 -9.39 2.75 -13.90
N ALA A 183 -10.22 3.05 -12.91
CA ALA A 183 -10.57 4.42 -12.54
C ALA A 183 -9.36 5.25 -12.12
N VAL A 184 -8.51 4.71 -11.23
CA VAL A 184 -7.33 5.45 -10.76
C VAL A 184 -6.25 5.57 -11.83
N LEU A 185 -6.06 4.54 -12.66
CA LEU A 185 -5.12 4.61 -13.79
C LEU A 185 -5.59 5.63 -14.84
N ALA A 186 -6.89 5.66 -15.16
CA ALA A 186 -7.48 6.65 -16.06
C ALA A 186 -7.37 8.08 -15.49
N ALA A 187 -7.48 8.23 -14.18
CA ALA A 187 -7.30 9.52 -13.49
C ALA A 187 -5.83 10.00 -13.47
N GLY A 188 -4.87 9.17 -13.88
CA GLY A 188 -3.45 9.53 -13.98
C GLY A 188 -2.55 8.93 -12.91
N ALA A 189 -3.05 8.01 -12.07
CA ALA A 189 -2.19 7.32 -11.11
C ALA A 189 -1.08 6.51 -11.81
N SER A 190 0.12 6.58 -11.27
CA SER A 190 1.28 5.80 -11.74
C SER A 190 1.15 4.32 -11.39
N ALA A 191 0.50 3.98 -10.27
CA ALA A 191 0.13 2.63 -9.87
C ALA A 191 -0.96 2.64 -8.80
N ALA A 192 -1.58 1.49 -8.57
CA ALA A 192 -2.44 1.25 -7.42
C ALA A 192 -1.65 0.63 -6.27
N TRP A 193 -1.78 1.20 -5.08
CA TRP A 193 -1.20 0.72 -3.83
C TRP A 193 -2.29 0.08 -2.98
N ILE A 194 -2.32 -1.25 -2.97
CA ILE A 194 -3.47 -2.05 -2.51
C ILE A 194 -3.11 -2.76 -1.20
N GLY A 195 -3.95 -2.60 -0.17
CA GLY A 195 -3.80 -3.29 1.11
C GLY A 195 -4.73 -4.49 1.24
N THR A 196 -6.00 -4.23 1.55
CA THR A 196 -7.01 -5.23 1.97
C THR A 196 -7.13 -6.45 1.06
N GLY A 197 -7.10 -6.29 -0.26
CA GLY A 197 -7.13 -7.43 -1.19
C GLY A 197 -5.93 -8.36 -1.02
N PHE A 198 -4.73 -7.81 -0.87
CA PHE A 198 -3.50 -8.59 -0.64
C PHE A 198 -3.42 -9.14 0.79
N ALA A 199 -4.00 -8.47 1.78
CA ALA A 199 -4.10 -9.02 3.14
C ALA A 199 -4.97 -10.30 3.19
N ALA A 200 -5.88 -10.49 2.23
CA ALA A 200 -6.69 -11.71 2.11
C ALA A 200 -5.97 -12.86 1.38
N CYS A 201 -4.81 -12.61 0.75
CA CYS A 201 -4.07 -13.64 0.02
C CYS A 201 -3.49 -14.72 0.95
N PRO A 202 -3.37 -15.98 0.50
CA PRO A 202 -2.72 -17.06 1.24
C PRO A 202 -1.26 -16.80 1.65
N GLU A 203 -0.53 -15.99 0.87
CA GLU A 203 0.87 -15.63 1.10
C GLU A 203 1.05 -14.56 2.18
N ALA A 204 -0.01 -13.84 2.53
CA ALA A 204 -0.03 -12.87 3.63
C ALA A 204 0.09 -13.57 4.99
N THR A 205 0.67 -12.88 5.97
CA THR A 205 0.77 -13.35 7.36
C THR A 205 -0.54 -13.24 8.13
N THR A 206 -1.59 -12.70 7.49
CA THR A 206 -2.95 -12.60 8.03
C THR A 206 -3.46 -13.95 8.52
N GLN A 207 -3.89 -13.99 9.77
CA GLN A 207 -4.39 -15.21 10.40
C GLN A 207 -5.65 -15.75 9.69
N PRO A 208 -5.87 -17.08 9.64
CA PRO A 208 -7.01 -17.66 8.92
C PRO A 208 -8.38 -17.07 9.29
N ALA A 209 -8.63 -16.83 10.58
CA ALA A 209 -9.88 -16.23 11.04
C ALA A 209 -10.05 -14.78 10.56
N ALA A 210 -8.99 -13.97 10.62
CA ALA A 210 -9.00 -12.60 10.10
C ALA A 210 -9.20 -12.58 8.59
N ARG A 211 -8.55 -13.49 7.86
CA ARG A 211 -8.75 -13.66 6.41
C ARG A 211 -10.20 -14.02 6.07
N ALA A 212 -10.80 -14.94 6.82
CA ALA A 212 -12.21 -15.29 6.62
C ALA A 212 -13.13 -14.09 6.90
N ALA A 213 -12.83 -13.28 7.93
CA ALA A 213 -13.58 -12.06 8.21
C ALA A 213 -13.46 -11.02 7.09
N LEU A 214 -12.26 -10.84 6.50
CA LEU A 214 -12.07 -9.97 5.33
C LEU A 214 -12.95 -10.41 4.15
N VAL A 215 -13.04 -11.71 3.90
CA VAL A 215 -13.83 -12.25 2.77
C VAL A 215 -15.34 -12.15 3.00
N ALA A 216 -15.77 -12.19 4.26
CA ALA A 216 -17.18 -12.16 4.63
C ALA A 216 -17.75 -10.75 4.86
N ALA A 217 -16.90 -9.72 4.93
CA ALA A 217 -17.30 -8.37 5.28
C ALA A 217 -17.81 -7.57 4.07
N GLU A 218 -18.79 -6.72 4.32
CA GLU A 218 -19.29 -5.70 3.40
C GLU A 218 -18.51 -4.38 3.54
N GLY A 219 -18.57 -3.52 2.53
CA GLY A 219 -17.77 -2.28 2.47
C GLY A 219 -18.10 -1.25 3.56
N ASP A 220 -19.31 -1.29 4.12
CA ASP A 220 -19.77 -0.42 5.20
C ASP A 220 -19.47 -0.97 6.60
N GLN A 221 -18.92 -2.19 6.71
CA GLN A 221 -18.55 -2.83 7.97
C GLN A 221 -17.12 -2.48 8.40
N THR A 222 -16.76 -1.20 8.31
CA THR A 222 -15.49 -0.69 8.81
C THR A 222 -15.68 0.55 9.67
N THR A 223 -14.79 0.75 10.63
CA THR A 223 -14.79 1.95 11.48
C THR A 223 -13.37 2.45 11.72
N LEU A 224 -13.26 3.73 12.08
CA LEU A 224 -12.01 4.32 12.55
C LEU A 224 -11.93 4.16 14.06
N THR A 225 -10.78 3.72 14.56
CA THR A 225 -10.55 3.52 15.99
C THR A 225 -9.11 3.82 16.37
N ARG A 226 -8.90 3.99 17.68
CA ARG A 226 -7.60 4.03 18.34
C ARG A 226 -7.51 3.04 19.50
N ALA A 227 -8.57 2.26 19.71
CA ALA A 227 -8.71 1.43 20.91
C ALA A 227 -7.56 0.42 21.03
N PHE A 228 -7.20 -0.25 19.94
CA PHE A 228 -6.15 -1.28 19.96
C PHE A 228 -4.75 -0.69 20.15
N ASP A 229 -4.51 0.52 19.63
CA ASP A 229 -3.27 1.25 19.86
C ASP A 229 -3.12 1.65 21.33
N ILE A 230 -4.21 2.18 21.93
CA ILE A 230 -4.26 2.57 23.34
C ILE A 230 -4.06 1.35 24.23
N ASP A 231 -4.75 0.25 23.94
CA ASP A 231 -4.64 -1.01 24.70
C ASP A 231 -3.22 -1.61 24.59
N SER A 232 -2.55 -1.44 23.45
CA SER A 232 -1.18 -1.92 23.22
C SER A 232 -0.09 -0.93 23.67
N GLY A 233 -0.47 0.29 24.08
CA GLY A 233 0.47 1.34 24.49
C GLY A 233 1.30 1.94 23.35
N TYR A 234 0.85 1.85 22.09
CA TYR A 234 1.58 2.42 20.96
C TYR A 234 1.33 3.94 20.81
N PRO A 235 2.36 4.76 20.54
CA PRO A 235 2.26 6.21 20.55
C PRO A 235 1.69 6.79 19.23
N TRP A 236 0.60 6.21 18.71
CA TRP A 236 -0.02 6.71 17.49
C TRP A 236 -0.70 8.07 17.68
N PRO A 237 -0.40 9.07 16.82
CA PRO A 237 -1.04 10.38 16.89
C PRO A 237 -2.56 10.32 16.71
N ASP A 238 -3.29 11.19 17.40
CA ASP A 238 -4.75 11.26 17.36
C ASP A 238 -5.35 11.40 15.96
N HIS A 239 -4.63 12.08 15.06
CA HIS A 239 -5.06 12.33 13.68
C HIS A 239 -4.76 11.16 12.72
N LEU A 240 -4.13 10.09 13.22
CA LEU A 240 -3.80 8.88 12.47
C LEU A 240 -4.50 7.65 13.08
N PRO A 241 -5.85 7.60 13.15
CA PRO A 241 -6.54 6.39 13.58
C PRO A 241 -6.33 5.25 12.59
N GLU A 242 -6.56 4.01 13.03
CA GLU A 242 -6.65 2.88 12.12
C GLU A 242 -8.08 2.61 11.67
N ARG A 243 -8.23 2.19 10.41
CA ARG A 243 -9.49 1.67 9.89
C ARG A 243 -9.50 0.14 9.93
N VAL A 244 -10.47 -0.38 10.66
CA VAL A 244 -10.63 -1.81 10.93
C VAL A 244 -12.04 -2.29 10.58
N LEU A 245 -12.20 -3.60 10.44
CA LEU A 245 -13.52 -4.24 10.36
C LEU A 245 -14.31 -4.05 11.66
N THR A 246 -15.63 -4.05 11.52
CA THR A 246 -16.58 -4.13 12.65
C THR A 246 -17.20 -5.52 12.76
N ASP A 247 -17.55 -5.94 13.97
CA ASP A 247 -18.36 -7.13 14.20
C ASP A 247 -19.85 -6.89 13.86
N GLY A 248 -20.69 -7.93 14.03
CA GLY A 248 -22.14 -7.82 13.78
C GLY A 248 -22.90 -6.84 14.68
N ALA A 249 -22.27 -6.32 15.74
CA ALA A 249 -22.81 -5.29 16.61
C ALA A 249 -22.22 -3.89 16.30
N GLY A 250 -21.41 -3.76 15.24
CA GLY A 250 -20.75 -2.50 14.85
C GLY A 250 -19.52 -2.15 15.69
N ARG A 251 -19.02 -3.07 16.53
CA ARG A 251 -17.84 -2.81 17.37
C ARG A 251 -16.57 -3.09 16.57
N ALA A 252 -15.54 -2.26 16.78
CA ALA A 252 -14.24 -2.44 16.15
C ALA A 252 -13.63 -3.82 16.47
N THR A 253 -13.00 -4.43 15.48
CA THR A 253 -12.23 -5.68 15.59
C THR A 253 -10.76 -5.39 15.27
N PRO A 254 -9.78 -6.22 15.65
CA PRO A 254 -8.37 -5.96 15.36
C PRO A 254 -7.97 -6.24 13.89
N VAL A 255 -8.93 -6.41 12.98
CA VAL A 255 -8.67 -6.74 11.58
C VAL A 255 -8.66 -5.47 10.73
N ASN A 256 -7.47 -5.04 10.33
CA ASN A 256 -7.31 -3.87 9.47
C ASN A 256 -7.89 -4.09 8.07
N ALA A 257 -8.78 -3.20 7.65
CA ALA A 257 -9.49 -3.29 6.37
C ALA A 257 -9.98 -1.93 5.89
N GLY A 258 -9.85 -1.66 4.60
CA GLY A 258 -10.45 -0.49 3.96
C GLY A 258 -11.88 -0.76 3.52
N GLN A 259 -12.59 0.29 3.13
CA GLN A 259 -13.99 0.19 2.66
C GLN A 259 -14.14 -0.54 1.32
N GLY A 260 -13.03 -0.84 0.64
CA GLY A 260 -13.02 -1.74 -0.51
C GLY A 260 -13.23 -3.22 -0.15
N VAL A 261 -13.30 -3.56 1.15
CA VAL A 261 -13.39 -4.96 1.63
C VAL A 261 -14.58 -5.73 1.08
N GLY A 262 -15.74 -5.08 0.86
CA GLY A 262 -16.91 -5.73 0.25
C GLY A 262 -16.70 -6.23 -1.19
N MET A 263 -15.61 -5.85 -1.86
CA MET A 263 -15.23 -6.39 -3.16
C MET A 263 -14.24 -7.57 -3.05
N VAL A 264 -13.73 -7.87 -1.86
CA VAL A 264 -12.80 -8.98 -1.60
C VAL A 264 -13.60 -10.24 -1.28
N THR A 265 -14.16 -10.88 -2.32
CA THR A 265 -15.12 -11.99 -2.15
C THR A 265 -14.49 -13.38 -2.02
N LYS A 266 -13.16 -13.48 -2.11
CA LYS A 266 -12.42 -14.74 -1.93
C LYS A 266 -10.98 -14.48 -1.50
N ALA A 267 -10.41 -15.45 -0.80
CA ALA A 267 -8.96 -15.57 -0.67
C ALA A 267 -8.40 -16.26 -1.92
N GLU A 268 -7.49 -15.60 -2.62
CA GLU A 268 -6.82 -16.14 -3.82
C GLU A 268 -5.33 -15.79 -3.80
N PRO A 269 -4.47 -16.57 -4.47
CA PRO A 269 -3.05 -16.25 -4.62
C PRO A 269 -2.82 -14.83 -5.13
N ALA A 270 -1.74 -14.18 -4.70
CA ALA A 270 -1.44 -12.80 -5.09
C ALA A 270 -1.34 -12.64 -6.62
N ALA A 271 -0.80 -13.64 -7.31
CA ALA A 271 -0.72 -13.66 -8.77
C ALA A 271 -2.10 -13.67 -9.45
N ASP A 272 -3.05 -14.44 -8.92
CA ASP A 272 -4.41 -14.54 -9.46
C ASP A 272 -5.18 -13.24 -9.23
N LEU A 273 -5.03 -12.63 -8.05
CA LEU A 273 -5.57 -11.32 -7.74
C LEU A 273 -5.07 -10.27 -8.74
N ILE A 274 -3.75 -10.20 -8.96
CA ILE A 274 -3.13 -9.28 -9.92
C ILE A 274 -3.65 -9.51 -11.33
N ALA A 275 -3.64 -10.76 -11.80
CA ALA A 275 -4.10 -11.12 -13.13
C ALA A 275 -5.56 -10.71 -13.36
N ARG A 276 -6.44 -10.98 -12.38
CA ARG A 276 -7.86 -10.61 -12.43
C ARG A 276 -8.05 -9.09 -12.48
N LEU A 277 -7.44 -8.35 -11.54
CA LEU A 277 -7.54 -6.89 -11.50
C LEU A 277 -7.08 -6.27 -12.81
N CYS A 278 -5.94 -6.71 -13.34
CA CYS A 278 -5.38 -6.21 -14.58
C CYS A 278 -6.24 -6.55 -15.80
N ALA A 279 -6.71 -7.79 -15.93
CA ALA A 279 -7.55 -8.20 -17.06
C ALA A 279 -8.88 -7.44 -17.10
N GLU A 280 -9.55 -7.30 -15.95
CA GLU A 280 -10.79 -6.53 -15.83
C GLU A 280 -10.56 -5.03 -16.17
N ALA A 281 -9.50 -4.44 -15.62
CA ALA A 281 -9.17 -3.03 -15.85
C ALA A 281 -8.79 -2.76 -17.31
N GLU A 282 -7.99 -3.63 -17.94
CA GLU A 282 -7.63 -3.51 -19.34
C GLU A 282 -8.86 -3.60 -20.25
N GLY A 283 -9.76 -4.55 -19.99
CA GLY A 283 -11.02 -4.67 -20.72
C GLY A 283 -11.89 -3.41 -20.61
N LEU A 284 -11.90 -2.75 -19.46
CA LEU A 284 -12.59 -1.48 -19.25
C LEU A 284 -11.96 -0.34 -20.04
N LEU A 285 -10.65 -0.14 -19.93
CA LEU A 285 -9.94 0.96 -20.58
C LEU A 285 -9.96 0.84 -22.12
N ARG A 286 -9.81 -0.37 -22.66
CA ARG A 286 -9.89 -0.61 -24.11
C ARG A 286 -11.26 -0.22 -24.71
N ARG A 287 -12.37 -0.50 -24.00
CA ARG A 287 -13.72 -0.14 -24.48
C ARG A 287 -13.90 1.37 -24.69
N TRP A 288 -13.23 2.19 -23.88
CA TRP A 288 -13.30 3.65 -23.99
C TRP A 288 -12.47 4.19 -25.16
N VAL A 289 -11.33 3.56 -25.48
CA VAL A 289 -10.53 3.94 -26.66
C VAL A 289 -11.27 3.56 -27.95
N SER A 290 -11.79 2.34 -28.05
CA SER A 290 -12.45 1.87 -29.28
C SER A 290 -13.78 2.56 -29.59
N SER A 291 -14.43 3.21 -28.62
CA SER A 291 -15.65 4.00 -28.85
C SER A 291 -15.37 5.41 -29.34
N ALA A 292 -14.15 5.94 -29.13
CA ALA A 292 -13.73 7.24 -29.66
C ALA A 292 -13.39 7.20 -31.16
N ASP A 293 -12.99 6.04 -31.68
CA ASP A 293 -12.65 5.83 -33.10
C ASP A 293 -13.87 5.48 -33.97
N ALA A 294 -15.07 5.38 -33.39
CA ALA A 294 -16.30 4.93 -34.07
C ALA A 294 -17.28 6.07 -34.40
N GLY A 295 -16.88 7.33 -34.26
CA GLY A 295 -17.66 8.53 -34.60
C GLY A 295 -16.85 9.54 -35.40
#